data_AF-A0A370KRK1-F1
#
_entry.id   AF-A0A370KRK1-F1
#
_cell.length_a   1.000
_cell.length_b   1.000
_cell.length_c   1.000
_cell.angle_alpha   90.00
_cell.angle_beta   90.00
_cell.angle_gamma   90.00
#
_symmetry.space_group_name_H-M   'P 1'
#
loop_
_entity.id
_entity.type
_entity.pdbx_description
1 polymer ?
#
loop_
_entity_poly.entity_id
_entity_poly.type
_entity_poly.pdbx_seq_one_letter_code
_entity_poly.pdbx_strand_id
1 'polypeptide(L)'
;MRQRYCRVCGGWHELDAWPHNCMPERIVTRSSLPSPHFVSDSIEIQSMHDGKMYTSKAKLRGEYRAHGVEEIGNEKPQPIEKPKTDRKAIRNELRRVYADYTA
;
A
#
# COMPACT_ATOMS: atom_id res chain seq x y z
N MET A 1 -17.03 11.78 -16.48
CA MET A 1 -17.14 10.32 -16.33
C MET A 1 -16.03 9.85 -15.41
N ARG A 2 -16.34 9.09 -14.35
CA ARG A 2 -15.33 8.57 -13.40
C ARG A 2 -14.99 7.13 -13.78
N GLN A 3 -13.74 6.90 -14.18
CA GLN A 3 -13.22 5.59 -14.55
C GLN A 3 -12.28 5.06 -13.46
N ARG A 4 -12.20 3.74 -13.33
CA ARG A 4 -11.30 3.05 -12.40
C ARG A 4 -10.63 1.86 -13.09
N TYR A 5 -9.34 1.66 -12.78
CA TYR A 5 -8.56 0.52 -13.25
C TYR A 5 -8.96 -0.77 -12.51
N CYS A 6 -9.36 -1.79 -13.26
CA CYS A 6 -9.76 -3.10 -12.78
C CYS A 6 -8.54 -4.02 -12.62
N ARG A 7 -8.32 -4.54 -11.41
CA ARG A 7 -7.23 -5.47 -11.11
C ARG A 7 -7.52 -6.93 -11.51
N VAL A 8 -8.73 -7.24 -11.98
CA VAL A 8 -9.12 -8.58 -12.45
C VAL A 8 -8.72 -8.79 -13.91
N CYS A 9 -9.08 -7.84 -14.78
CA CYS A 9 -8.81 -7.92 -16.22
C CYS A 9 -7.68 -6.99 -16.70
N GLY A 10 -7.23 -6.05 -15.88
CA GLY A 10 -6.19 -5.07 -16.25
C GLY A 10 -6.69 -3.91 -17.15
N GLY A 11 -8.00 -3.71 -17.26
CA GLY A 11 -8.61 -2.64 -18.07
C GLY A 11 -9.15 -1.47 -17.24
N TRP A 12 -9.52 -0.37 -17.91
CA TRP A 12 -10.26 0.74 -17.30
C TRP A 12 -11.76 0.57 -17.53
N HIS A 13 -12.56 0.71 -16.47
CA HIS A 13 -14.02 0.61 -16.53
C HIS A 13 -14.69 1.85 -15.92
N GLU A 14 -15.90 2.15 -16.39
CA GLU A 14 -16.75 3.17 -15.80
C GLU A 14 -17.35 2.64 -14.49
N LEU A 15 -17.39 3.50 -13.46
CA LEU A 15 -17.91 3.10 -12.14
C LEU A 15 -19.41 2.73 -12.20
N ASP A 16 -20.17 3.42 -13.04
CA ASP A 16 -21.63 3.25 -13.16
C ASP A 16 -22.02 2.10 -14.12
N ALA A 17 -21.06 1.54 -14.85
CA ALA A 17 -21.26 0.45 -15.82
C ALA A 17 -20.17 -0.63 -15.65
N TRP A 18 -19.99 -1.11 -14.42
CA TRP A 18 -18.96 -2.10 -14.13
C TRP A 18 -19.29 -3.47 -14.75
N PRO A 19 -18.38 -4.08 -15.54
CA PRO A 19 -18.64 -5.36 -16.17
C PRO A 19 -18.92 -6.49 -15.17
N HIS A 20 -19.96 -7.30 -15.42
CA HIS A 20 -20.33 -8.41 -14.53
C HIS A 20 -19.24 -9.48 -14.41
N ASN A 21 -18.47 -9.74 -15.47
CA ASN A 21 -17.31 -10.64 -15.44
C ASN A 21 -16.17 -10.15 -14.53
N CYS A 22 -16.20 -8.87 -14.13
CA CYS A 22 -15.25 -8.24 -13.23
C CYS A 22 -15.82 -8.01 -11.83
N MET A 23 -16.99 -8.60 -11.50
CA MET A 23 -17.59 -8.61 -10.17
C MET A 23 -17.34 -9.94 -9.43
N PRO A 24 -17.18 -9.92 -8.09
CA PRO A 24 -16.93 -8.74 -7.27
C PRO A 24 -15.49 -8.26 -7.46
N GLU A 25 -15.27 -6.95 -7.31
CA GLU A 25 -13.92 -6.43 -7.30
C GLU A 25 -13.10 -7.09 -6.18
N ARG A 26 -11.98 -7.73 -6.54
CA ARG A 26 -11.12 -8.40 -5.56
C ARG A 26 -10.40 -7.37 -4.69
N ILE A 27 -10.82 -7.24 -3.44
CA ILE A 27 -10.12 -6.41 -2.45
C ILE A 27 -8.86 -7.14 -2.01
N VAL A 28 -7.70 -6.77 -2.57
CA VAL A 28 -6.43 -7.45 -2.22
C VAL A 28 -5.93 -7.10 -0.81
N THR A 29 -6.40 -6.01 -0.22
CA THR A 29 -5.97 -5.50 1.08
C THR A 29 -6.88 -5.88 2.23
N ARG A 30 -8.02 -6.54 1.98
CA ARG A 30 -9.02 -6.88 3.01
C ARG A 30 -9.65 -8.24 2.70
N SER A 31 -9.99 -8.97 3.75
CA SER A 31 -10.82 -10.18 3.62
C SER A 31 -12.16 -9.86 2.93
N SER A 32 -12.68 -10.82 2.17
CA SER A 32 -14.02 -10.77 1.58
C SER A 32 -15.15 -10.96 2.60
N LEU A 33 -14.81 -11.31 3.85
CA LEU A 33 -15.80 -11.44 4.92
C LEU A 33 -16.30 -10.06 5.36
N PRO A 34 -17.61 -9.90 5.63
CA PRO A 34 -18.22 -8.66 6.11
C PRO A 34 -17.91 -8.44 7.60
N SER A 35 -16.62 -8.42 7.96
CA SER A 35 -16.16 -8.23 9.33
C SER A 35 -15.38 -6.91 9.45
N PRO A 36 -15.56 -6.14 10.54
CA PRO A 36 -14.69 -5.02 10.86
C PRO A 36 -13.23 -5.48 10.97
N HIS A 37 -12.31 -4.66 10.49
CA HIS A 37 -10.89 -4.86 10.77
C HIS A 37 -10.61 -4.39 12.19
N PHE A 38 -10.46 -5.34 13.13
CA PHE A 38 -10.27 -5.03 14.55
C PHE A 38 -8.84 -5.29 14.98
N VAL A 39 -8.18 -4.26 15.52
CA VAL A 39 -6.86 -4.36 16.14
C VAL A 39 -7.00 -3.88 17.58
N SER A 40 -6.75 -4.78 18.54
CA SER A 40 -6.81 -4.42 19.96
C SER A 40 -5.44 -4.02 20.51
N ASP A 41 -5.42 -2.96 21.31
CA ASP A 41 -4.26 -2.57 22.12
C ASP A 41 -4.14 -3.39 23.42
N SER A 42 -5.20 -4.09 23.83
CA SER A 42 -5.20 -4.90 25.05
C SER A 42 -4.20 -6.05 24.96
N ILE A 43 -3.42 -6.23 26.01
CA ILE A 43 -2.52 -7.38 26.23
C ILE A 43 -2.45 -7.64 27.74
N GLU A 44 -1.90 -8.76 28.19
CA GLU A 44 -1.54 -8.96 29.58
C GLU A 44 -0.19 -9.65 29.61
N ILE A 45 0.86 -8.86 29.82
CA ILE A 45 2.25 -9.35 29.74
C ILE A 45 3.12 -8.66 30.77
N GLN A 46 4.07 -9.40 31.32
CA GLN A 46 5.14 -8.84 32.13
C GLN A 46 6.27 -8.36 31.22
N SER A 47 6.66 -7.11 31.37
CA SER A 47 7.86 -6.56 30.72
C SER A 47 9.11 -7.18 31.33
N MET A 48 10.02 -7.64 30.49
CA MET A 48 11.32 -8.19 30.94
C MET A 48 12.34 -7.09 31.25
N HIS A 49 12.05 -5.85 30.84
CA HIS A 49 12.92 -4.71 31.07
C HIS A 49 12.79 -4.17 32.50
N ASP A 50 11.55 -4.00 32.97
CA ASP A 50 11.25 -3.37 34.26
C ASP A 50 10.41 -4.26 35.21
N GLY A 51 10.04 -5.48 34.77
CA GLY A 51 9.29 -6.45 35.57
C GLY A 51 7.81 -6.10 35.79
N LYS A 52 7.30 -5.01 35.21
CA LYS A 52 5.92 -4.56 35.43
C LYS A 52 4.93 -5.28 34.51
N MET A 53 3.70 -5.44 34.99
CA MET A 53 2.58 -5.93 34.18
C MET A 53 1.99 -4.81 33.34
N TYR A 54 1.87 -5.04 32.03
CA TYR A 54 1.28 -4.11 31.08
C TYR A 54 -0.02 -4.67 30.51
N THR A 55 -1.05 -3.83 30.50
CA THR A 55 -2.36 -4.13 29.89
C THR A 55 -2.57 -3.52 28.50
N SER A 56 -1.60 -2.73 28.04
CA SER A 56 -1.64 -1.96 26.79
C SER A 56 -0.32 -2.10 26.05
N LYS A 57 -0.39 -2.49 24.78
CA LYS A 57 0.79 -2.63 23.91
C LYS A 57 1.45 -1.27 23.66
N ALA A 58 0.66 -0.22 23.47
CA ALA A 58 1.16 1.14 23.29
C ALA A 58 1.97 1.62 24.51
N LYS A 59 1.51 1.33 25.74
CA LYS A 59 2.25 1.67 26.97
C LYS A 59 3.56 0.89 27.08
N LEU A 60 3.54 -0.41 26.82
CA LEU A 60 4.75 -1.24 26.84
C LEU A 60 5.81 -0.73 25.85
N ARG A 61 5.39 -0.44 24.60
CA ARG A 61 6.29 0.14 23.58
C ARG A 61 6.76 1.54 23.92
N GLY A 62 5.94 2.33 24.62
CA GLY A 62 6.33 3.64 25.14
C GLY A 62 7.50 3.52 26.12
N GLU A 63 7.40 2.57 27.06
CA GLU A 63 8.46 2.28 28.02
C GLU A 63 9.74 1.84 27.31
N TYR A 64 9.66 0.84 26.41
CA TYR A 64 10.81 0.37 25.65
C TYR A 64 11.54 1.49 24.91
N ARG A 65 10.79 2.38 24.23
CA ARG A 65 11.37 3.54 23.54
C ARG A 65 12.02 4.53 24.51
N ALA A 66 11.44 4.75 25.69
CA ALA A 66 12.02 5.64 26.71
C ALA A 66 13.38 5.13 27.22
N HIS A 67 13.60 3.81 27.17
CA HIS A 67 14.88 3.18 27.53
C HIS A 67 15.81 2.92 26.34
N GLY A 68 15.52 3.53 25.18
CA GLY A 68 16.38 3.45 23.99
C GLY A 68 16.24 2.15 23.19
N VAL A 69 15.22 1.33 23.46
CA VAL A 69 14.93 0.14 22.66
C VAL A 69 14.20 0.54 21.38
N GLU A 70 14.68 0.05 20.25
CA GLU A 70 14.08 0.24 18.93
C GLU A 70 13.22 -0.97 18.52
N GLU A 71 12.00 -0.72 18.06
CA GLU A 71 11.08 -1.77 17.58
C GLU A 71 11.40 -2.12 16.13
N ILE A 72 12.04 -3.28 15.92
CA ILE A 72 12.37 -3.82 14.59
C ILE A 72 11.10 -4.39 13.93
N GLY A 73 10.95 -4.20 12.62
CA GLY A 73 9.85 -4.72 11.81
C GLY A 73 8.69 -3.73 11.57
N ASN A 74 8.78 -2.52 12.11
CA ASN A 74 7.85 -1.43 11.85
C ASN A 74 8.50 -0.28 11.05
N GLU A 75 9.60 -0.56 10.36
CA GLU A 75 10.28 0.41 9.52
C GLU A 75 9.39 0.77 8.33
N LYS A 76 9.32 2.07 8.01
CA LYS A 76 8.66 2.49 6.77
C LYS A 76 9.53 2.03 5.61
N PRO A 77 9.00 1.26 4.64
CA PRO A 77 9.78 0.90 3.46
C PRO A 77 10.24 2.18 2.76
N GLN A 78 11.52 2.24 2.42
CA GLN A 78 12.06 3.41 1.74
C GLN A 78 11.38 3.56 0.36
N PRO A 79 11.00 4.79 -0.04
CA PRO A 79 10.47 5.01 -1.37
C PRO A 79 11.47 4.57 -2.43
N ILE A 80 11.01 3.76 -3.38
CA ILE A 80 11.83 3.42 -4.56
C ILE A 80 11.96 4.70 -5.40
N GLU A 81 13.16 5.29 -5.45
CA GLU A 81 13.45 6.40 -6.35
C GLU A 81 13.38 5.92 -7.79
N LYS A 82 12.30 6.30 -8.49
CA LYS A 82 12.18 6.01 -9.92
C LYS A 82 13.12 6.96 -10.68
N PRO A 83 13.98 6.44 -11.58
CA PRO A 83 14.81 7.31 -12.39
C PRO A 83 13.92 8.26 -13.21
N LYS A 84 14.31 9.52 -13.27
CA LYS A 84 13.57 10.53 -14.02
C LYS A 84 13.63 10.19 -15.51
N THR A 85 12.47 10.01 -16.12
CA THR A 85 12.38 9.73 -17.55
C THR A 85 12.93 10.90 -18.37
N ASP A 86 13.82 10.62 -19.33
CA ASP A 86 14.28 11.63 -20.28
C ASP A 86 13.18 11.96 -21.31
N ARG A 87 12.42 13.01 -20.99
CA ARG A 87 11.35 13.52 -21.84
C ARG A 87 11.83 13.97 -23.22
N LYS A 88 13.09 14.41 -23.34
CA LYS A 88 13.63 14.87 -24.63
C LYS A 88 13.92 13.68 -25.54
N ALA A 89 14.55 12.63 -25.01
CA ALA A 89 14.78 11.40 -25.75
C ALA A 89 13.46 10.79 -26.24
N ILE A 90 12.46 10.68 -25.36
CA ILE A 90 11.13 10.16 -25.75
C ILE A 90 10.50 11.00 -26.85
N ARG A 91 10.53 12.34 -26.74
CA ARG A 91 9.92 13.22 -27.75
C ARG A 91 10.62 13.09 -29.10
N ASN A 92 11.94 13.03 -29.11
CA ASN A 92 12.73 12.89 -30.34
C ASN A 92 12.42 11.55 -31.02
N GLU A 93 12.34 10.49 -30.23
CA GLU A 93 12.02 9.16 -30.73
C GLU A 93 10.61 9.08 -31.32
N LEU A 94 9.61 9.65 -30.61
CA LEU A 94 8.24 9.75 -31.12
C LEU A 94 8.17 10.51 -32.46
N ARG A 95 8.95 11.58 -32.60
CA ARG A 95 9.01 12.34 -33.87
C ARG A 95 9.62 11.51 -35.00
N ARG A 96 10.68 10.76 -34.73
CA ARG A 96 11.32 9.87 -35.71
C ARG A 96 10.34 8.80 -36.19
N VAL A 97 9.73 8.07 -35.26
CA VAL A 97 8.76 7.00 -35.57
C VAL A 97 7.56 7.56 -36.34
N TYR A 98 7.06 8.75 -35.98
CA TYR A 98 5.96 9.37 -36.70
C TYR A 98 6.34 9.77 -38.14
N ALA A 99 7.55 10.29 -38.35
CA ALA A 99 8.07 10.58 -39.68
C ALA A 99 8.21 9.30 -40.52
N ASP A 100 8.77 8.23 -39.94
CA ASP A 100 8.91 6.93 -40.61
C ASP A 100 7.54 6.30 -40.97
N TYR A 101 6.51 6.51 -40.16
CA TYR A 101 5.15 5.99 -40.40
C TYR A 101 4.37 6.79 -41.46
N THR A 102 4.70 8.08 -41.63
CA THR A 102 3.98 8.98 -42.55
C THR A 102 4.67 9.14 -43.91
N ALA A 103 5.85 8.54 -44.08
CA ALA A 103 6.58 8.41 -45.34
C ALA A 103 6.06 7.22 -46.17
#